data_AF-A0A1Y5S217-F1
#
_entry.id   AF-A0A1Y5S217-F1
#
_cell.length_a   1.000
_cell.length_b   1.000
_cell.length_c   1.000
_cell.angle_alpha   90.00
_cell.angle_beta   90.00
_cell.angle_gamma   90.00
#
_symmetry.space_group_name_H-M   'P 1'
#
loop_
_entity.id
_entity.type
_entity.pdbx_description
1 polymer ?
#
loop_
_entity_poly.entity_id
_entity_poly.type
_entity_poly.pdbx_seq_one_letter_code
_entity_poly.pdbx_strand_id
1 'polypeptide(L)'
;MAQQLGVFLSERHITSVKDAYQNIAKNTDRLARGNVAEFDRLLNWATGASQGEREAALNFACAAVAATARPVLPMPELNRSALTFARTTGLLLDLLATPSGGAYEQFAFAALLHTMVASHAADQVRVETKSLNASDRSSFAAGDVQIATGSRVIEAFEITANNWATKIDGASKAIRDNDLSRLHIVANRPEGERAAVSERLNQLAEDVAVLDVRQTVEVITAVLTRPQRAEALLRFYEYLDRYQPDTERVNELVRRLVAANLVERTGD
;
A
#
# COMPACT_ATOMS: atom_id res chain seq x y z
N MET A 1 17.84 -13.03 -17.55
CA MET A 1 16.62 -12.92 -18.37
C MET A 1 15.35 -12.75 -17.53
N ALA A 2 14.94 -13.68 -16.66
CA ALA A 2 13.73 -13.51 -15.82
C ALA A 2 13.76 -12.29 -14.87
N GLN A 3 14.91 -12.04 -14.21
CA GLN A 3 15.12 -10.82 -13.41
C GLN A 3 15.03 -9.54 -14.25
N GLN A 4 15.52 -9.56 -15.49
CA GLN A 4 15.46 -8.41 -16.40
C GLN A 4 14.02 -8.14 -16.87
N LEU A 5 13.24 -9.18 -17.14
CA LEU A 5 11.82 -9.04 -17.49
C LEU A 5 11.01 -8.44 -16.33
N GLY A 6 11.27 -8.87 -15.09
CA GLY A 6 10.63 -8.29 -13.91
C GLY A 6 10.88 -6.78 -13.78
N VAL A 7 12.11 -6.32 -14.05
CA VAL A 7 12.46 -4.89 -14.09
C VAL A 7 11.68 -4.17 -15.19
N PHE A 8 11.67 -4.69 -16.42
CA PHE A 8 10.95 -4.05 -17.54
C PHE A 8 9.44 -3.94 -17.32
N LEU A 9 8.83 -4.93 -16.66
CA LEU A 9 7.41 -4.90 -16.29
C LEU A 9 7.14 -3.88 -15.18
N SER A 10 8.02 -3.80 -14.17
CA SER A 10 7.93 -2.82 -13.09
C SER A 10 8.05 -1.38 -13.59
N GLU A 11 8.98 -1.11 -14.50
CA GLU A 11 9.14 0.21 -15.17
C GLU A 11 7.89 0.66 -15.94
N ARG A 12 7.03 -0.30 -16.32
CA ARG A 12 5.78 -0.05 -17.06
C ARG A 12 4.54 -0.17 -16.18
N HIS A 13 4.71 -0.24 -14.87
CA HIS A 13 3.62 -0.38 -13.90
C HIS A 13 2.69 -1.57 -14.18
N ILE A 14 3.27 -2.64 -14.75
CA ILE A 14 2.57 -3.91 -14.99
C ILE A 14 2.67 -4.73 -13.72
N THR A 15 1.53 -4.98 -13.08
CA THR A 15 1.45 -5.80 -11.87
C THR A 15 1.94 -7.21 -12.18
N SER A 16 3.10 -7.56 -11.64
CA SER A 16 3.63 -8.92 -11.70
C SER A 16 3.29 -9.66 -10.41
N VAL A 17 2.65 -10.82 -10.54
CA VAL A 17 2.49 -11.74 -9.41
C VAL A 17 3.78 -12.54 -9.32
N LYS A 18 4.60 -12.31 -8.28
CA LYS A 18 5.83 -13.11 -8.03
C LYS A 18 5.53 -14.62 -7.94
N ASP A 19 4.28 -14.98 -7.63
CA ASP A 19 3.86 -16.30 -7.19
C ASP A 19 3.10 -17.18 -8.20
N ALA A 20 2.68 -16.67 -9.37
CA ALA A 20 1.80 -17.48 -10.24
C ALA A 20 2.46 -18.79 -10.70
N TYR A 21 3.77 -18.76 -10.98
CA TYR A 21 4.55 -19.97 -11.27
C TYR A 21 5.09 -20.67 -10.01
N GLN A 22 5.41 -19.93 -8.93
CA GLN A 22 5.93 -20.54 -7.70
C GLN A 22 4.88 -21.35 -6.93
N ASN A 23 3.60 -20.99 -7.02
CA ASN A 23 2.54 -21.76 -6.33
C ASN A 23 2.20 -23.08 -7.02
N ILE A 24 2.41 -23.21 -8.34
CA ILE A 24 2.12 -24.45 -9.09
C ILE A 24 3.25 -25.49 -8.89
N ALA A 25 4.47 -25.04 -8.60
CA ALA A 25 5.66 -25.88 -8.45
C ALA A 25 6.29 -25.84 -7.03
N LYS A 26 5.62 -25.22 -6.05
CA LYS A 26 6.17 -25.11 -4.68
C LYS A 26 6.34 -26.52 -4.11
N ASN A 27 7.59 -26.89 -3.84
CA ASN A 27 8.01 -28.19 -3.28
C ASN A 27 7.87 -29.41 -4.20
N THR A 28 7.80 -29.24 -5.52
CA THR A 28 7.78 -30.38 -6.46
C THR A 28 8.76 -30.19 -7.63
N ASP A 29 9.63 -31.18 -7.87
CA ASP A 29 10.52 -31.22 -9.05
C ASP A 29 9.76 -31.48 -10.37
N ARG A 30 8.45 -31.73 -10.26
CA ARG A 30 7.53 -31.95 -11.38
C ARG A 30 6.36 -30.99 -11.23
N LEU A 31 6.06 -30.22 -12.27
CA LEU A 31 4.79 -29.51 -12.38
C LEU A 31 3.67 -30.56 -12.34
N ALA A 32 2.84 -30.52 -11.30
CA ALA A 32 1.73 -31.44 -11.16
C ALA A 32 0.68 -31.16 -12.26
N ARG A 33 0.68 -31.97 -13.32
CA ARG A 33 -0.43 -32.03 -14.28
C ARG A 33 -1.70 -32.49 -13.54
N GLY A 34 -2.86 -31.97 -13.91
CA GLY A 34 -4.17 -32.35 -13.37
C GLY A 34 -4.73 -31.44 -12.26
N ASN A 35 -3.97 -30.45 -11.77
CA ASN A 35 -4.42 -29.54 -10.71
C ASN A 35 -5.14 -28.30 -11.24
N VAL A 36 -4.88 -27.89 -12.48
CA VAL A 36 -5.49 -26.71 -13.12
C VAL A 36 -5.86 -27.08 -14.55
N ALA A 37 -7.14 -27.36 -14.79
CA ALA A 37 -7.64 -27.89 -16.06
C ALA A 37 -7.33 -26.97 -17.25
N GLU A 38 -7.33 -25.66 -17.04
CA GLU A 38 -6.99 -24.65 -18.03
C GLU A 38 -5.52 -24.72 -18.43
N PHE A 39 -4.63 -24.98 -17.48
CA PHE A 39 -3.20 -25.12 -17.72
C PHE A 39 -2.91 -26.41 -18.50
N ASP A 40 -3.53 -27.52 -18.11
CA ASP A 40 -3.40 -28.79 -18.85
C ASP A 40 -3.96 -28.67 -20.27
N ARG A 41 -5.06 -27.93 -20.45
CA ARG A 41 -5.64 -27.65 -21.78
C ARG A 41 -4.67 -26.88 -22.66
N LEU A 42 -4.00 -25.84 -22.12
CA LEU A 42 -2.98 -25.08 -22.82
C LEU A 42 -1.78 -25.96 -23.21
N LEU A 43 -1.28 -26.79 -22.29
CA LEU A 43 -0.16 -27.69 -22.57
C LEU A 43 -0.51 -28.74 -23.62
N ASN A 44 -1.70 -29.35 -23.53
CA ASN A 44 -2.17 -30.33 -24.51
C ASN A 44 -2.32 -29.70 -25.90
N TRP A 45 -2.89 -28.49 -25.99
CA TRP A 45 -2.94 -27.73 -27.24
C TRP A 45 -1.53 -27.46 -27.79
N ALA A 46 -0.61 -26.96 -26.95
CA ALA A 46 0.75 -26.60 -27.37
C ALA A 46 1.58 -27.80 -27.88
N THR A 47 1.22 -29.02 -27.47
CA THR A 47 1.87 -30.26 -27.92
C THR A 47 1.48 -30.61 -29.37
N GLY A 48 0.25 -30.28 -29.78
CA GLY A 48 -0.26 -30.51 -31.15
C GLY A 48 -0.15 -29.30 -32.08
N ALA A 49 0.13 -28.11 -31.54
CA ALA A 49 0.23 -26.87 -32.31
C ALA A 49 1.55 -26.77 -33.10
N SER A 50 1.47 -26.13 -34.27
CA SER A 50 2.64 -25.75 -35.07
C SER A 50 3.50 -24.70 -34.36
N GLN A 51 4.73 -24.50 -34.84
CA GLN A 51 5.58 -23.43 -34.33
C GLN A 51 4.93 -22.04 -34.48
N GLY A 52 4.33 -21.75 -35.64
CA GLY A 52 3.68 -20.45 -35.89
C GLY A 52 2.51 -20.18 -34.96
N GLU A 53 1.70 -21.19 -34.64
CA GLU A 53 0.59 -21.05 -33.69
C GLU A 53 1.09 -20.78 -32.26
N ARG A 54 2.18 -21.43 -31.85
CA ARG A 54 2.81 -21.18 -30.54
C ARG A 54 3.41 -19.78 -30.45
N GLU A 55 4.06 -19.30 -31.50
CA GLU A 55 4.57 -17.93 -31.59
C GLU A 55 3.45 -16.90 -31.55
N ALA A 56 2.35 -17.13 -32.28
CA ALA A 56 1.17 -16.25 -32.26
C ALA A 56 0.53 -16.20 -30.87
N ALA A 57 0.39 -17.33 -30.18
CA ALA A 57 -0.14 -17.39 -28.82
C ALA A 57 0.77 -16.67 -27.81
N LEU A 58 2.09 -16.82 -27.93
CA LEU A 58 3.05 -16.07 -27.12
C LEU A 58 2.94 -14.57 -27.37
N ASN A 59 2.88 -14.15 -28.64
CA ASN A 59 2.73 -12.74 -29.00
C ASN A 59 1.42 -12.15 -28.47
N PHE A 60 0.32 -12.90 -28.56
CA PHE A 60 -0.96 -12.50 -27.97
C PHE A 60 -0.86 -12.36 -26.46
N ALA A 61 -0.24 -13.31 -25.75
CA ALA A 61 -0.03 -13.23 -24.32
C ALA A 61 0.82 -12.01 -23.93
N CYS A 62 1.93 -11.77 -24.64
CA CYS A 62 2.77 -10.58 -24.46
C CYS A 62 2.00 -9.28 -24.71
N ALA A 63 1.17 -9.22 -25.77
CA ALA A 63 0.34 -8.06 -26.08
C ALA A 63 -0.75 -7.83 -25.01
N ALA A 64 -1.38 -8.90 -24.53
CA ALA A 64 -2.36 -8.83 -23.45
C ALA A 64 -1.72 -8.32 -22.15
N VAL A 65 -0.50 -8.79 -21.81
CA VAL A 65 0.27 -8.27 -20.67
C VAL A 65 0.65 -6.81 -20.89
N ALA A 66 1.15 -6.44 -22.07
CA ALA A 66 1.49 -5.06 -22.38
C ALA A 66 0.27 -4.12 -22.31
N ALA A 67 -0.92 -4.60 -22.67
CA ALA A 67 -2.17 -3.86 -22.53
C ALA A 67 -2.59 -3.60 -21.08
N THR A 68 -2.00 -4.31 -20.10
CA THR A 68 -2.19 -4.01 -18.67
C THR A 68 -1.26 -2.92 -18.14
N ALA A 69 -0.36 -2.39 -18.97
CA ALA A 69 0.47 -1.25 -18.61
C ALA A 69 -0.42 -0.06 -18.26
N ARG A 70 -0.09 0.61 -17.16
CA ARG A 70 -0.85 1.75 -16.67
C ARG A 70 -0.12 3.06 -17.01
N PRO A 71 -0.86 4.13 -17.36
CA PRO A 71 -0.28 5.44 -17.64
C PRO A 71 0.12 6.16 -16.34
N VAL A 72 0.98 5.53 -15.55
CA VAL A 72 1.50 6.06 -14.28
C VAL A 72 2.82 6.78 -14.57
N LEU A 73 2.98 7.97 -14.01
CA LEU A 73 4.21 8.74 -14.07
C LEU A 73 5.29 8.04 -13.21
N PRO A 74 6.53 7.92 -13.70
CA PRO A 74 7.59 7.32 -12.91
C PRO A 74 7.88 8.16 -11.66
N MET A 75 8.24 7.50 -10.57
CA MET A 75 8.70 8.20 -9.36
C MET A 75 9.97 8.99 -9.70
N PRO A 76 9.98 10.32 -9.51
CA PRO A 76 11.16 11.13 -9.75
C PRO A 76 12.23 10.87 -8.68
N GLU A 77 13.49 11.14 -9.03
CA GLU A 77 14.57 11.15 -8.03
C GLU A 77 14.33 12.28 -7.03
N LEU A 78 14.32 11.95 -5.74
CA LEU A 78 14.01 12.91 -4.67
C LEU A 78 15.25 13.69 -4.24
N ASN A 79 15.12 15.02 -4.18
CA ASN A 79 16.14 15.87 -3.60
C ASN A 79 16.13 15.75 -2.07
N ARG A 80 16.97 14.85 -1.55
CA ARG A 80 17.04 14.54 -0.12
C ARG A 80 17.35 15.76 0.75
N SER A 81 18.11 16.72 0.23
CA SER A 81 18.45 17.94 0.98
C SER A 81 17.22 18.85 1.18
N ALA A 82 16.28 18.82 0.24
CA ALA A 82 15.04 19.59 0.25
C ALA A 82 13.95 19.00 1.16
N LEU A 83 14.07 17.74 1.59
CA LEU A 83 13.08 17.03 2.42
C LEU A 83 13.12 17.43 3.91
N THR A 84 13.03 18.74 4.18
CA THR A 84 12.86 19.25 5.55
C THR A 84 11.48 18.89 6.08
N PHE A 85 11.32 18.90 7.42
CA PHE A 85 10.04 18.64 8.07
C PHE A 85 8.92 19.48 7.45
N ALA A 86 9.09 20.81 7.42
CA ALA A 86 8.07 21.72 6.91
C ALA A 86 7.67 21.42 5.45
N ARG A 87 8.64 21.08 4.59
CA ARG A 87 8.35 20.83 3.17
C ARG A 87 7.69 19.48 2.93
N THR A 88 8.15 18.43 3.61
CA THR A 88 7.53 17.09 3.52
C THR A 88 6.14 17.11 4.13
N THR A 89 5.96 17.71 5.31
CA THR A 89 4.66 17.86 5.95
C THR A 89 3.72 18.69 5.08
N GLY A 90 4.17 19.82 4.54
CA GLY A 90 3.35 20.65 3.64
C GLY A 90 2.81 19.86 2.45
N LEU A 91 3.67 19.10 1.77
CA LEU A 91 3.25 18.20 0.68
C LEU A 91 2.17 17.20 1.14
N LEU A 92 2.40 16.53 2.27
CA LEU A 92 1.49 15.49 2.76
C LEU A 92 0.14 16.08 3.19
N LEU A 93 0.13 17.21 3.89
CA LEU A 93 -1.10 17.90 4.29
C LEU A 93 -1.88 18.40 3.07
N ASP A 94 -1.20 18.92 2.05
CA ASP A 94 -1.82 19.36 0.80
C ASP A 94 -2.47 18.19 0.05
N LEU A 95 -1.84 17.00 0.09
CA LEU A 95 -2.43 15.77 -0.46
C LEU A 95 -3.63 15.32 0.38
N LEU A 96 -3.53 15.28 1.70
CA LEU A 96 -4.65 14.90 2.60
C LEU A 96 -5.84 15.88 2.52
N ALA A 97 -5.63 17.11 2.06
CA ALA A 97 -6.70 18.05 1.77
C ALA A 97 -7.44 17.76 0.45
N THR A 98 -6.88 16.88 -0.39
CA THR A 98 -7.44 16.51 -1.70
C THR A 98 -8.29 15.24 -1.57
N PRO A 99 -9.59 15.26 -1.96
CA PRO A 99 -10.45 14.08 -1.85
C PRO A 99 -9.88 12.89 -2.63
N SER A 100 -9.54 11.81 -1.93
CA SER A 100 -8.85 10.64 -2.49
C SER A 100 -9.60 9.31 -2.32
N GLY A 101 -10.75 9.35 -1.64
CA GLY A 101 -11.45 8.14 -1.21
C GLY A 101 -10.75 7.38 -0.07
N GLY A 102 -9.87 8.03 0.69
CA GLY A 102 -9.09 7.42 1.78
C GLY A 102 -7.70 6.94 1.38
N ALA A 103 -7.33 7.05 0.09
CA ALA A 103 -6.06 6.56 -0.43
C ALA A 103 -4.85 7.29 0.13
N TYR A 104 -4.91 8.62 0.17
CA TYR A 104 -3.81 9.42 0.69
C TYR A 104 -3.68 9.25 2.20
N GLU A 105 -4.81 9.21 2.93
CA GLU A 105 -4.86 8.98 4.36
C GLU A 105 -4.21 7.64 4.72
N GLN A 106 -4.68 6.55 4.12
CA GLN A 106 -4.21 5.20 4.42
C GLN A 106 -2.75 5.00 4.01
N PHE A 107 -2.40 5.32 2.76
CA PHE A 107 -1.08 4.97 2.23
C PHE A 107 0.03 5.91 2.67
N ALA A 108 -0.26 7.20 2.94
CA ALA A 108 0.73 8.08 3.56
C ALA A 108 1.01 7.65 5.00
N PHE A 109 -0.04 7.36 5.78
CA PHE A 109 0.11 6.86 7.14
C PHE A 109 0.89 5.53 7.17
N ALA A 110 0.51 4.58 6.31
CA ALA A 110 1.19 3.28 6.21
C ALA A 110 2.67 3.42 5.86
N ALA A 111 3.02 4.28 4.89
CA ALA A 111 4.40 4.47 4.45
C ALA A 111 5.27 5.13 5.53
N LEU A 112 4.73 6.12 6.23
CA LEU A 112 5.40 6.77 7.36
C LEU A 112 5.60 5.80 8.53
N LEU A 113 4.54 5.08 8.92
CA LEU A 113 4.58 4.09 10.00
C LEU A 113 5.58 2.97 9.66
N HIS A 114 5.55 2.46 8.43
CA HIS A 114 6.50 1.45 7.95
C HIS A 114 7.94 1.91 8.13
N THR A 115 8.26 3.13 7.68
CA THR A 115 9.62 3.67 7.75
C THR A 115 10.06 3.90 9.20
N MET A 116 9.15 4.41 10.05
CA MET A 116 9.41 4.60 11.47
C MET A 116 9.70 3.27 12.18
N VAL A 117 8.87 2.24 11.95
CA VAL A 117 9.03 0.89 12.53
C VAL A 117 10.31 0.23 12.04
N ALA A 118 10.58 0.26 10.73
CA ALA A 118 11.78 -0.33 10.15
C ALA A 118 13.09 0.28 10.69
N SER A 119 13.02 1.51 11.21
CA SER A 119 14.18 2.22 11.76
C SER A 119 14.41 1.98 13.26
N HIS A 120 13.42 1.44 14.00
CA HIS A 120 13.45 1.37 15.47
C HIS A 120 13.12 -0.01 16.04
N ALA A 121 12.44 -0.86 15.28
CA ALA A 121 11.97 -2.16 15.74
C ALA A 121 12.97 -3.27 15.42
N ALA A 122 12.87 -4.38 16.15
CA ALA A 122 13.59 -5.60 15.80
C ALA A 122 13.15 -6.12 14.43
N ASP A 123 14.05 -6.81 13.71
CA ASP A 123 13.87 -7.29 12.32
C ASP A 123 12.60 -8.12 12.06
N GLN A 124 11.90 -8.57 13.11
CA GLN A 124 10.69 -9.39 13.02
C GLN A 124 9.39 -8.59 12.98
N VAL A 125 9.45 -7.29 13.26
CA VAL A 125 8.28 -6.40 13.27
C VAL A 125 8.10 -5.80 11.88
N ARG A 126 6.90 -5.93 11.30
CA ARG A 126 6.58 -5.36 9.98
C ARG A 126 5.25 -4.64 9.97
N VAL A 127 5.15 -3.66 9.07
CA VAL A 127 3.92 -2.94 8.77
C VAL A 127 3.29 -3.49 7.51
N GLU A 128 2.02 -3.83 7.58
CA GLU A 128 1.22 -4.33 6.47
C GLU A 128 0.06 -3.38 6.21
N THR A 129 -0.32 -3.21 4.94
CA THR A 129 -1.50 -2.45 4.54
C THR A 129 -2.26 -3.20 3.45
N LYS A 130 -3.60 -3.10 3.47
CA LYS A 130 -4.46 -3.76 2.50
C LYS A 130 -4.77 -2.85 1.30
N SER A 131 -5.25 -3.42 0.20
CA SER A 131 -5.78 -2.61 -0.91
C SER A 131 -7.09 -1.92 -0.51
N LEU A 132 -7.34 -0.71 -1.01
CA LEU A 132 -8.59 0.02 -0.78
C LEU A 132 -9.83 -0.78 -1.22
N ASN A 133 -9.69 -1.64 -2.23
CA ASN A 133 -10.79 -2.46 -2.73
C ASN A 133 -10.82 -3.86 -2.11
N ALA A 134 -9.90 -4.19 -1.20
CA ALA A 134 -9.90 -5.48 -0.54
C ALA A 134 -11.08 -5.52 0.43
N SER A 135 -12.06 -6.38 0.14
CA SER A 135 -13.09 -6.71 1.13
C SER A 135 -12.43 -7.29 2.39
N ASP A 136 -12.92 -6.92 3.57
CA ASP A 136 -12.32 -7.35 4.84
C ASP A 136 -12.20 -8.88 4.93
N ARG A 137 -13.19 -9.61 4.39
CA ARG A 137 -13.23 -11.08 4.35
C ARG A 137 -12.09 -11.71 3.53
N SER A 138 -11.50 -10.97 2.59
CA SER A 138 -10.44 -11.47 1.70
C SER A 138 -9.02 -11.18 2.17
N SER A 139 -8.84 -10.25 3.11
CA SER A 139 -7.52 -9.76 3.50
C SER A 139 -6.96 -10.40 4.77
N PHE A 140 -7.80 -11.03 5.61
CA PHE A 140 -7.44 -11.48 6.97
C PHE A 140 -6.74 -10.40 7.82
N ALA A 141 -6.83 -9.13 7.43
CA ALA A 141 -6.21 -8.02 8.12
C ALA A 141 -7.11 -7.55 9.27
N ALA A 142 -6.50 -7.19 10.39
CA ALA A 142 -7.19 -6.69 11.58
C ALA A 142 -7.56 -5.19 11.46
N GLY A 143 -7.06 -4.51 10.43
CA GLY A 143 -7.37 -3.12 10.10
C GLY A 143 -6.87 -2.77 8.69
N ASP A 144 -6.99 -1.50 8.30
CA ASP A 144 -6.49 -1.00 7.01
C ASP A 144 -4.95 -0.97 6.96
N VAL A 145 -4.33 -0.72 8.12
CA VAL A 145 -2.89 -0.80 8.38
C VAL A 145 -2.68 -1.58 9.68
N GLN A 146 -1.66 -2.43 9.74
CA GLN A 146 -1.35 -3.20 10.95
C GLN A 146 0.15 -3.38 11.16
N ILE A 147 0.55 -3.53 12.42
CA ILE A 147 1.90 -3.91 12.83
C ILE A 147 1.83 -5.37 13.28
N ALA A 148 2.67 -6.22 12.70
CA ALA A 148 2.71 -7.64 13.02
C ALA A 148 4.12 -8.10 13.37
N THR A 149 4.21 -9.14 14.20
CA THR A 149 5.42 -9.93 14.44
C THR A 149 5.12 -11.39 14.16
N GLY A 150 5.79 -11.95 13.15
CA GLY A 150 5.46 -13.29 12.65
C GLY A 150 4.04 -13.36 12.09
N SER A 151 3.18 -14.16 12.73
CA SER A 151 1.75 -14.30 12.40
C SER A 151 0.83 -13.52 13.35
N ARG A 152 1.38 -12.85 14.37
CA ARG A 152 0.60 -12.14 15.38
C ARG A 152 0.51 -10.66 15.02
N VAL A 153 -0.71 -10.12 15.02
CA VAL A 153 -0.94 -8.67 14.95
C VAL A 153 -0.74 -8.07 16.35
N ILE A 154 0.06 -7.00 16.42
CA ILE A 154 0.36 -6.26 17.66
C ILE A 154 -0.50 -5.02 17.74
N GLU A 155 -0.61 -4.29 16.64
CA GLU A 155 -1.40 -3.06 16.55
C GLU A 155 -2.17 -3.05 15.23
N ALA A 156 -3.39 -2.54 15.26
CA ALA A 156 -4.19 -2.33 14.06
C ALA A 156 -4.75 -0.91 14.02
N PHE A 157 -4.83 -0.38 12.81
CA PHE A 157 -5.25 0.97 12.51
C PHE A 157 -6.35 0.93 11.44
N GLU A 158 -7.53 1.42 11.81
CA GLU A 158 -8.61 1.76 10.89
C GLU A 158 -8.38 3.19 10.39
N ILE A 159 -8.20 3.36 9.08
CA ILE A 159 -7.92 4.66 8.48
C ILE A 159 -9.16 5.13 7.72
N THR A 160 -9.59 6.36 7.96
CA THR A 160 -10.78 6.89 7.29
C THR A 160 -10.67 8.37 6.95
N ALA A 161 -11.07 8.73 5.73
CA ALA A 161 -11.28 10.12 5.34
C ALA A 161 -12.60 10.70 5.91
N ASN A 162 -13.49 9.83 6.40
CA ASN A 162 -14.82 10.17 6.92
C ASN A 162 -14.82 10.34 8.45
N ASN A 163 -15.98 10.67 9.00
CA ASN A 163 -16.19 10.81 10.43
C ASN A 163 -15.87 9.49 11.19
N TRP A 164 -15.05 9.61 12.24
CA TRP A 164 -14.59 8.53 13.12
C TRP A 164 -15.74 7.75 13.79
N ALA A 165 -16.88 8.39 14.05
CA ALA A 165 -18.00 7.79 14.78
C ALA A 165 -18.50 6.50 14.11
N THR A 166 -18.49 6.47 12.77
CA THR A 166 -18.91 5.31 11.98
C THR A 166 -18.00 4.08 12.15
N LYS A 167 -16.78 4.27 12.64
CA LYS A 167 -15.78 3.19 12.83
C LYS A 167 -15.79 2.64 14.26
N ILE A 168 -16.31 3.38 15.23
CA ILE A 168 -16.33 2.93 16.63
C ILE A 168 -17.15 1.67 16.83
N ASP A 169 -18.33 1.59 16.21
CA ASP A 169 -19.23 0.45 16.44
C ASP A 169 -18.63 -0.88 15.94
N GLY A 170 -17.72 -0.83 14.97
CA GLY A 170 -16.95 -1.99 14.49
C GLY A 170 -15.69 -2.29 15.31
N ALA A 171 -15.18 -1.33 16.08
CA ALA A 171 -13.88 -1.43 16.75
C ALA A 171 -13.83 -2.55 17.79
N SER A 172 -14.83 -2.63 18.68
CA SER A 172 -14.90 -3.67 19.70
C SER A 172 -14.97 -5.08 19.09
N LYS A 173 -15.63 -5.23 17.94
CA LYS A 173 -15.67 -6.51 17.22
C LYS A 173 -14.30 -6.85 16.63
N ALA A 174 -13.64 -5.90 15.96
CA ALA A 174 -12.31 -6.11 15.38
C ALA A 174 -11.27 -6.50 16.44
N ILE A 175 -11.31 -5.87 17.62
CA ILE A 175 -10.45 -6.19 18.76
C ILE A 175 -10.63 -7.65 19.18
N ARG A 176 -11.87 -8.10 19.39
CA ARG A 176 -12.16 -9.47 19.82
C ARG A 176 -11.85 -10.52 18.76
N ASP A 177 -12.19 -10.23 17.50
CA ASP A 177 -12.00 -11.17 16.39
C ASP A 177 -10.50 -11.40 16.09
N ASN A 178 -9.62 -10.45 16.43
CA ASN A 178 -8.19 -10.49 16.13
C ASN A 178 -7.28 -10.55 17.37
N ASP A 179 -7.84 -10.74 18.57
CA ASP A 179 -7.10 -10.79 19.85
C ASP A 179 -6.16 -9.59 20.06
N LEU A 180 -6.65 -8.38 19.76
CA LEU A 180 -5.90 -7.15 19.91
C LEU A 180 -5.99 -6.62 21.34
N SER A 181 -4.91 -5.98 21.83
CA SER A 181 -4.99 -5.23 23.08
C SER A 181 -5.71 -3.88 22.92
N ARG A 182 -5.66 -3.30 21.71
CA ARG A 182 -6.28 -2.02 21.36
C ARG A 182 -6.48 -1.87 19.86
N LEU A 183 -7.32 -0.91 19.46
CA LEU A 183 -7.48 -0.49 18.06
C LEU A 183 -7.37 1.03 17.94
N HIS A 184 -6.69 1.51 16.90
CA HIS A 184 -6.58 2.93 16.59
C HIS A 184 -7.46 3.28 15.39
N ILE A 185 -8.28 4.31 15.53
CA ILE A 185 -9.00 4.93 14.42
C ILE A 185 -8.26 6.21 14.07
N VAL A 186 -7.70 6.28 12.86
CA VAL A 186 -7.02 7.47 12.34
C VAL A 186 -7.93 8.14 11.32
N ALA A 187 -8.49 9.29 11.69
CA ALA A 187 -9.54 9.94 10.93
C ALA A 187 -9.23 11.40 10.64
N ASN A 188 -9.87 11.97 9.62
CA ASN A 188 -9.93 13.42 9.45
C ASN A 188 -10.91 14.00 10.50
N ARG A 189 -10.38 14.67 11.53
CA ARG A 189 -11.18 15.16 12.66
C ARG A 189 -11.26 16.70 12.63
N PRO A 190 -12.46 17.29 12.68
CA PRO A 190 -12.61 18.72 12.90
C PRO A 190 -12.01 19.16 14.24
N GLU A 191 -11.39 20.34 14.26
CA GLU A 191 -10.94 20.97 15.48
C GLU A 191 -12.14 21.21 16.42
N GLY A 192 -12.04 20.74 17.67
CA GLY A 192 -13.11 20.87 18.67
C GLY A 192 -13.90 19.60 19.00
N GLU A 193 -13.76 18.51 18.24
CA GLU A 193 -14.50 17.26 18.52
C GLU A 193 -13.92 16.42 19.67
N ARG A 194 -12.84 16.86 20.31
CA ARG A 194 -12.13 16.09 21.35
C ARG A 194 -13.03 15.67 22.52
N ALA A 195 -13.94 16.55 22.94
CA ALA A 195 -14.85 16.25 24.05
C ALA A 195 -15.85 15.14 23.68
N ALA A 196 -16.47 15.23 22.50
CA ALA A 196 -17.40 14.23 21.99
C ALA A 196 -16.74 12.86 21.76
N VAL A 197 -15.50 12.86 21.24
CA VAL A 197 -14.67 11.66 21.13
C VAL A 197 -14.45 11.03 22.50
N SER A 198 -14.02 11.83 23.49
CA SER A 198 -13.72 11.33 24.83
C SER A 198 -14.96 10.76 25.52
N GLU A 199 -16.10 11.44 25.40
CA GLU A 199 -17.38 10.96 25.92
C GLU A 199 -17.77 9.62 25.31
N ARG A 200 -17.66 9.48 23.98
CA ARG A 200 -17.98 8.23 23.29
C ARG A 200 -17.03 7.10 23.67
N LEU A 201 -15.72 7.36 23.74
CA LEU A 201 -14.72 6.35 24.11
C LEU A 201 -14.88 5.87 25.56
N ASN A 202 -15.26 6.76 26.49
CA ASN A 202 -15.51 6.38 27.89
C ASN A 202 -16.71 5.42 28.08
N GLN A 203 -17.54 5.24 27.05
CA GLN A 203 -18.65 4.28 27.05
C GLN A 203 -18.21 2.87 26.60
N LEU A 204 -17.00 2.72 26.07
CA LEU A 204 -16.48 1.45 25.57
C LEU A 204 -15.73 0.71 26.69
N ALA A 205 -15.82 -0.62 26.67
CA ALA A 205 -15.03 -1.47 27.55
C ALA A 205 -13.63 -1.75 26.98
N GLU A 206 -13.51 -1.75 25.64
CA GLU A 206 -12.26 -1.97 24.91
C GLU A 206 -11.41 -0.70 24.79
N ASP A 207 -10.08 -0.87 24.70
CA ASP A 207 -9.14 0.24 24.46
C ASP A 207 -9.16 0.66 22.99
N VAL A 208 -9.82 1.78 22.71
CA VAL A 208 -9.92 2.37 21.37
C VAL A 208 -9.37 3.79 21.41
N ALA A 209 -8.43 4.09 20.52
CA ALA A 209 -7.90 5.45 20.35
C ALA A 209 -8.46 6.07 19.07
N VAL A 210 -8.80 7.36 19.10
CA VAL A 210 -9.19 8.14 17.92
C VAL A 210 -8.18 9.26 17.70
N LEU A 211 -7.45 9.20 16.60
CA LEU A 211 -6.35 10.09 16.24
C LEU A 211 -6.73 10.93 15.01
N ASP A 212 -6.22 12.15 14.95
CA ASP A 212 -6.31 12.99 13.77
C ASP A 212 -5.23 12.59 12.76
N VAL A 213 -5.62 12.29 11.52
CA VAL A 213 -4.69 11.84 10.46
C VAL A 213 -3.61 12.87 10.15
N ARG A 214 -3.96 14.16 10.13
CA ARG A 214 -3.02 15.25 9.82
C ARG A 214 -1.98 15.36 10.94
N GLN A 215 -2.45 15.40 12.19
CA GLN A 215 -1.56 15.46 13.36
C GLN A 215 -0.65 14.23 13.44
N THR A 216 -1.20 13.06 13.14
CA THR A 216 -0.43 11.80 13.18
C THR A 216 0.67 11.79 12.12
N VAL A 217 0.34 12.22 10.90
CA VAL A 217 1.32 12.38 9.81
C VAL A 217 2.41 13.39 10.17
N GLU A 218 2.05 14.51 10.79
CA GLU A 218 3.01 15.51 11.27
C GLU A 218 3.98 14.92 12.30
N VAL A 219 3.44 14.27 13.33
CA VAL A 219 4.25 13.68 14.41
C VAL A 219 5.22 12.62 13.88
N ILE A 220 4.74 11.71 13.02
CA ILE A 220 5.63 10.69 12.46
C ILE A 220 6.67 11.35 11.54
N THR A 221 6.30 12.33 10.71
CA THR A 221 7.25 13.03 9.84
C THR A 221 8.33 13.79 10.63
N ALA A 222 7.98 14.29 11.81
CA ALA A 222 8.90 15.01 12.70
C ALA A 222 10.02 14.09 13.24
N VAL A 223 9.71 12.82 13.54
CA VAL A 223 10.71 11.87 14.04
C VAL A 223 11.61 11.29 12.94
N LEU A 224 11.18 11.33 11.68
CA LEU A 224 11.98 10.84 10.56
C LEU A 224 13.09 11.82 10.17
N THR A 225 14.27 11.29 9.89
CA THR A 225 15.38 12.01 9.23
C THR A 225 15.06 12.28 7.75
N ARG A 226 15.85 13.12 7.08
CA ARG A 226 15.66 13.40 5.64
C ARG A 226 15.75 12.13 4.76
N PRO A 227 16.73 11.22 4.95
CA PRO A 227 16.75 9.95 4.23
C PRO A 227 15.49 9.10 4.45
N GLN A 228 15.04 8.98 5.70
CA GLN A 228 13.82 8.24 6.01
C GLN A 228 12.56 8.89 5.39
N ARG A 229 12.48 10.22 5.33
CA ARG A 229 11.38 10.90 4.61
C ARG A 229 11.39 10.55 3.11
N ALA A 230 12.57 10.43 2.50
CA ALA A 230 12.68 10.00 1.11
C ALA A 230 12.15 8.57 0.92
N GLU A 231 12.55 7.65 1.81
CA GLU A 231 12.07 6.26 1.82
C GLU A 231 10.55 6.19 2.02
N ALA A 232 9.99 6.99 2.93
CA ALA A 232 8.56 7.05 3.16
C ALA A 232 7.80 7.58 1.94
N LEU A 233 8.30 8.61 1.24
CA LEU A 233 7.68 9.12 0.01
C LEU A 233 7.74 8.12 -1.14
N LEU A 234 8.87 7.41 -1.28
CA LEU A 234 9.00 6.31 -2.25
C LEU A 234 8.01 5.19 -1.93
N ARG A 235 7.90 4.79 -0.67
CA ARG A 235 6.96 3.74 -0.23
C ARG A 235 5.50 4.17 -0.41
N PHE A 236 5.20 5.44 -0.19
CA PHE A 236 3.86 5.99 -0.45
C PHE A 236 3.50 5.90 -1.93
N TYR A 237 4.44 6.26 -2.82
CA TYR A 237 4.28 6.05 -4.25
C TYR A 237 4.04 4.57 -4.60
N GLU A 238 4.85 3.65 -4.05
CA GLU A 238 4.71 2.21 -4.28
C GLU A 238 3.34 1.67 -3.81
N TYR A 239 2.83 2.15 -2.68
CA TYR A 239 1.50 1.77 -2.20
C TYR A 239 0.38 2.33 -3.07
N LEU A 240 0.45 3.59 -3.48
CA LEU A 240 -0.51 4.15 -4.43
C LEU A 240 -0.48 3.37 -5.74
N ASP A 241 0.69 3.19 -6.34
CA ASP A 241 0.84 2.44 -7.59
C ASP A 241 0.27 1.02 -7.43
N ARG A 242 0.63 0.29 -6.38
CA ARG A 242 0.20 -1.10 -6.22
C ARG A 242 -1.27 -1.28 -5.87
N TYR A 243 -1.83 -0.41 -5.04
CA TYR A 243 -3.10 -0.67 -4.34
C TYR A 243 -4.25 0.29 -4.68
N GLN A 244 -3.97 1.40 -5.38
CA GLN A 244 -4.97 2.35 -5.87
C GLN A 244 -5.25 2.09 -7.36
N PRO A 245 -6.47 1.70 -7.76
CA PRO A 245 -6.83 1.55 -9.17
C PRO A 245 -6.81 2.85 -9.98
N ASP A 246 -7.09 4.00 -9.34
CA ASP A 246 -7.11 5.31 -10.00
C ASP A 246 -5.69 5.84 -10.21
N THR A 247 -5.19 5.73 -11.45
CA THR A 247 -3.83 6.15 -11.82
C THR A 247 -3.59 7.64 -11.62
N GLU A 248 -4.64 8.48 -11.69
CA GLU A 248 -4.48 9.91 -11.49
C GLU A 248 -4.06 10.26 -10.06
N ARG A 249 -4.35 9.41 -9.07
CA ARG A 249 -3.89 9.62 -7.68
C ARG A 249 -2.40 9.40 -7.53
N VAL A 250 -1.86 8.43 -8.27
CA VAL A 250 -0.41 8.20 -8.32
C VAL A 250 0.27 9.36 -9.03
N ASN A 251 -0.28 9.77 -10.18
CA ASN A 251 0.26 10.86 -10.99
C ASN A 251 0.22 12.20 -10.26
N GLU A 252 -0.81 12.43 -9.46
CA GLU A 252 -0.94 13.64 -8.65
C GLU A 252 0.18 13.76 -7.62
N LEU A 253 0.54 12.67 -6.92
CA LEU A 253 1.71 12.66 -6.02
C LEU A 253 2.98 13.10 -6.77
N VAL A 254 3.24 12.52 -7.95
CA VAL A 254 4.42 12.88 -8.76
C VAL A 254 4.40 14.35 -9.14
N ARG A 255 3.28 14.87 -9.63
CA ARG A 255 3.13 16.29 -9.98
C ARG A 255 3.36 17.21 -8.78
N ARG A 256 2.86 16.84 -7.59
CA ARG A 256 3.05 17.63 -6.36
C ARG A 256 4.48 17.61 -5.86
N LEU A 257 5.20 16.50 -5.98
CA LEU A 257 6.63 16.42 -5.68
C LEU A 257 7.43 17.39 -6.55
N VAL A 258 7.14 17.44 -7.85
CA VAL A 258 7.78 18.36 -8.81
C VAL A 258 7.42 19.81 -8.47
N ALA A 259 6.14 20.12 -8.31
CA ALA A 259 5.66 21.48 -8.01
C ALA A 259 6.24 22.02 -6.69
N ALA A 260 6.40 21.15 -5.69
CA ALA A 260 7.00 21.50 -4.41
C ALA A 260 8.54 21.61 -4.45
N ASN A 261 9.18 21.45 -5.61
CA ASN A 261 10.64 21.42 -5.79
C ASN A 261 11.34 20.40 -4.87
N LEU A 262 10.75 19.21 -4.72
CA LEU A 262 11.27 18.12 -3.87
C LEU A 262 11.98 17.03 -4.67
N VAL A 263 12.16 17.25 -5.97
CA VAL A 263 12.83 16.35 -6.90
C VAL A 263 14.19 16.92 -7.28
N GLU A 264 15.12 16.06 -7.68
CA GLU A 264 16.36 16.50 -8.30
C GLU A 264 16.06 17.23 -9.60
N ARG A 265 16.78 18.33 -9.86
CA ARG A 265 16.66 19.02 -11.14
C ARG A 265 17.49 18.25 -12.15
N THR A 266 16.88 17.82 -13.24
CA THR A 266 17.64 17.34 -14.39
C THR A 266 18.45 18.50 -14.98
N GLY A 267 19.74 18.56 -14.66
CA GLY A 267 20.74 19.40 -15.33
C GLY A 267 21.26 20.60 -14.56
N ASP A 268 21.95 20.37 -13.43
CA ASP A 268 23.04 21.24 -12.95
C ASP A 268 24.36 20.47 -13.03
#